data_AF-A0A3D3AR75-F1
#
_entry.id   AF-A0A3D3AR75-F1
#
_cell.length_a   1.000
_cell.length_b   1.000
_cell.length_c   1.000
_cell.angle_alpha   90.00
_cell.angle_beta   90.00
_cell.angle_gamma   90.00
#
_symmetry.space_group_name_H-M   'P 1'
#
loop_
_entity.id
_entity.type
_entity.pdbx_description
1 polymer ?
#
loop_
_entity_poly.entity_id
_entity_poly.type
_entity_poly.pdbx_seq_one_letter_code
_entity_poly.pdbx_strand_id
1 'polypeptide(L)' 'MSLAVKHDHIYTYADYLSWEEGKRWELIEGTVYDMSPAPSRVHQSILGELFFQMKVFLKNKSCSIFPAP' A
#
# COMPACT_ATOMS: atom_id res chain seq x y z
N MET A 1 11.82 9.22 -6.89
CA MET A 1 11.23 9.39 -5.54
C MET A 1 10.29 10.56 -5.64
N SER A 2 8.98 10.31 -5.66
CA SER A 2 8.00 11.39 -5.66
C SER A 2 7.97 11.99 -4.26
N LEU A 3 8.25 13.28 -4.16
CA LEU A 3 8.26 14.02 -2.90
C LEU A 3 6.81 14.24 -2.48
N ALA A 4 6.49 13.94 -1.21
CA ALA A 4 5.17 14.20 -0.64
C ALA A 4 4.78 15.67 -0.89
N VAL A 5 3.65 15.89 -1.57
CA VAL A 5 3.08 17.22 -1.72
C VAL A 5 2.38 17.53 -0.40
N LYS A 6 3.01 18.37 0.42
CA LYS A 6 2.43 18.84 1.67
C LYS A 6 1.25 19.75 1.34
N HIS A 7 0.05 19.20 1.32
CA HIS A 7 -1.17 19.99 1.31
C HIS A 7 -1.35 20.57 2.72
N ASP A 8 -1.63 21.87 2.84
CA ASP A 8 -2.00 22.52 4.11
C ASP A 8 -3.37 22.05 4.65
N HIS A 9 -3.98 21.06 3.98
CA HIS A 9 -5.25 20.47 4.31
C HIS A 9 -5.05 19.05 4.84
N ILE A 10 -5.60 18.77 6.02
CA ILE A 10 -5.63 17.44 6.63
C ILE A 10 -6.84 16.70 6.04
N TYR A 11 -6.60 15.63 5.30
CA TYR A 11 -7.67 14.81 4.72
C TYR A 11 -8.17 13.77 5.72
N THR A 12 -9.48 13.52 5.70
CA THR A 12 -10.11 12.47 6.49
C THR A 12 -10.26 11.17 5.70
N TYR A 13 -10.53 10.07 6.40
CA TYR A 13 -10.87 8.81 5.75
C TYR A 13 -12.14 8.92 4.88
N ALA A 14 -13.11 9.76 5.27
CA ALA A 14 -14.31 9.99 4.46
C ALA A 14 -13.98 10.68 3.13
N ASP A 15 -13.04 11.63 3.13
CA ASP A 15 -12.56 12.28 1.91
C ASP A 15 -11.87 11.25 1.00
N TYR A 16 -10.99 10.41 1.57
CA TYR A 16 -10.29 9.34 0.84
C TYR A 16 -11.26 8.39 0.11
N LEU A 17 -12.37 8.03 0.75
CA LEU A 17 -13.39 7.14 0.15
C LEU A 17 -14.10 7.75 -1.08
N SER A 18 -14.06 9.07 -1.25
CA SER A 18 -14.68 9.76 -2.40
C SER A 18 -13.76 9.91 -3.61
N TRP A 19 -12.48 9.53 -3.50
CA TRP A 19 -11.52 9.72 -4.58
C TRP A 19 -11.75 8.74 -5.74
N GLU A 20 -11.44 9.21 -6.95
CA GLU A 20 -11.59 8.40 -8.17
C GLU A 20 -10.69 7.14 -8.12
N GLU A 21 -11.27 6.02 -8.55
CA GLU A 21 -10.54 4.78 -8.74
C GLU A 21 -9.50 4.93 -9.87
N GLY A 22 -8.32 4.32 -9.71
CA GLY A 22 -7.27 4.31 -10.74
C GLY A 22 -5.96 5.00 -10.34
N LYS A 23 -5.95 5.72 -9.22
CA LYS A 23 -4.72 6.15 -8.56
C LYS A 23 -4.57 5.47 -7.22
N ARG A 24 -3.33 5.10 -6.88
CA ARG A 24 -3.03 4.49 -5.60
C ARG A 24 -2.50 5.55 -4.65
N TRP A 25 -3.29 5.86 -3.65
CA TRP A 25 -2.97 6.84 -2.63
C TRP A 25 -2.85 6.18 -1.26
N GLU A 26 -1.98 6.72 -0.41
CA GLU A 26 -1.94 6.41 1.01
C GLU A 26 -2.25 7.67 1.81
N LEU A 27 -3.14 7.53 2.81
CA LEU A 27 -3.45 8.59 3.76
C LEU A 27 -2.77 8.28 5.08
N ILE A 28 -1.71 9.02 5.41
CA ILE A 28 -0.91 8.82 6.63
C ILE A 28 -0.98 10.12 7.44
N GLU A 29 -1.59 10.05 8.63
CA GLU A 29 -1.78 11.20 9.53
C GLU A 29 -2.45 12.41 8.84
N GLY A 30 -3.38 12.15 7.92
CA GLY A 30 -4.08 13.17 7.15
C GLY A 30 -3.30 13.75 5.96
N THR A 31 -2.07 13.28 5.72
CA THR A 31 -1.24 13.63 4.56
C THR A 31 -1.40 12.58 3.46
N VAL A 32 -1.54 13.03 2.22
CA VAL A 32 -1.74 12.19 1.04
C VAL A 32 -0.40 11.87 0.37
N TYR A 33 -0.15 10.59 0.13
CA TYR A 33 1.05 10.10 -0.56
C TYR A 33 0.65 9.40 -1.86
N ASP A 34 1.24 9.86 -2.97
CA ASP A 34 1.12 9.18 -4.27
C ASP A 34 2.05 7.97 -4.30
N MET A 35 1.49 6.78 -4.51
CA MET A 35 2.25 5.54 -4.64
C MET A 35 2.80 5.31 -6.05
N SER A 36 2.77 6.33 -6.91
CA SER A 36 3.39 6.35 -8.22
C SER A 36 4.87 6.77 -8.15
N PRO A 37 5.75 6.18 -8.99
CA PRO A 37 5.46 5.11 -9.95
C PRO A 37 5.29 3.74 -9.29
N ALA A 38 4.64 2.82 -10.00
CA ALA A 38 4.46 1.45 -9.54
C ALA A 38 5.79 0.77 -9.12
N PRO A 39 5.77 -0.17 -8.16
CA PRO A 39 6.98 -0.81 -7.66
C PRO A 39 7.77 -1.53 -8.76
N SER A 40 9.09 -1.56 -8.62
CA SER A 40 9.96 -2.24 -9.58
C SER A 40 9.75 -3.76 -9.61
N ARG A 41 10.17 -4.42 -10.69
CA ARG A 41 10.17 -5.89 -10.77
C ARG A 41 10.96 -6.56 -9.65
N VAL A 42 12.08 -5.94 -9.24
CA VAL A 42 12.91 -6.44 -8.12
C VAL A 42 12.14 -6.38 -6.81
N HIS A 43 11.45 -5.25 -6.54
CA HIS A 43 10.59 -5.12 -5.37
C HIS A 43 9.51 -6.21 -5.33
N GLN A 44 8.83 -6.44 -6.47
CA GLN A 44 7.79 -7.47 -6.57
C GLN A 44 8.34 -8.88 -6.36
N SER A 45 9.55 -9.18 -6.86
CA SER A 45 10.19 -10.48 -6.64
C SER A 45 10.48 -10.75 -5.17
N ILE A 46 11.00 -9.75 -4.44
CA ILE A 46 11.32 -9.88 -3.00
C ILE A 46 10.03 -10.04 -2.19
N LEU A 47 9.02 -9.21 -2.47
CA LEU A 47 7.71 -9.31 -1.83
C LEU A 47 7.06 -10.68 -2.05
N GLY A 48 7.15 -11.22 -3.27
CA GLY A 48 6.59 -12.53 -3.61
C GLY A 48 7.22 -13.67 -2.82
N GLU A 49 8.54 -13.70 -2.67
CA GLU A 49 9.23 -14.73 -1.89
C GLU A 49 8.88 -14.64 -0.41
N LEU A 50 8.88 -13.43 0.16
CA LEU A 50 8.50 -13.22 1.56
C LEU A 50 7.05 -13.67 1.82
N PHE A 51 6.14 -13.29 0.93
CA PHE A 51 4.74 -13.70 1.00
C PHE A 51 4.61 -15.23 0.95
N PHE A 52 5.34 -15.90 0.05
CA PHE A 52 5.31 -17.36 -0.08
C PHE A 52 5.76 -18.05 1.22
N GLN A 53 6.90 -17.66 1.78
CA GLN A 53 7.41 -18.25 3.03
C GLN A 53 6.42 -18.09 4.18
N MET A 54 5.86 -16.88 4.34
CA MET A 54 4.86 -16.63 5.37
C MET A 54 3.56 -17.43 5.11
N LYS A 55 3.12 -17.53 3.85
CA LYS A 55 1.91 -18.29 3.49
C LYS A 55 2.07 -19.78 3.78
N VAL A 56 3.25 -20.34 3.51
CA VAL A 56 3.58 -21.74 3.83
C VAL A 56 3.57 -21.95 5.35
N PHE A 57 4.19 -21.05 6.11
CA PHE A 57 4.18 -21.13 7.57
C PHE A 57 2.77 -21.07 8.15
N LEU A 58 1.90 -20.23 7.59
CA LEU A 58 0.51 -20.06 8.03
C LEU A 58 -0.45 -21.15 7.55
N LYS A 59 0.02 -22.13 6.76
CA LYS A 59 -0.82 -23.24 6.30
C LYS A 59 -1.41 -23.99 7.50
N ASN A 60 -2.72 -24.22 7.47
CA ASN A 60 -3.51 -24.86 8.53
C ASN A 60 -3.51 -24.10 9.88
N LYS A 61 -3.17 -22.80 9.88
CA LYS A 61 -3.34 -21.90 11.04
C LYS A 61 -4.54 -20.98 10.82
N SER A 62 -4.98 -20.31 11.88
CA SER A 62 -6.12 -19.38 11.83
C SER A 62 -5.80 -18.07 11.09
N CYS A 63 -4.53 -17.68 10.99
CA CYS A 63 -4.14 -16.40 10.39
C CYS A 63 -4.02 -16.49 8.86
N SER A 64 -4.31 -15.36 8.19
CA SER A 64 -4.11 -15.17 6.75
C SER A 64 -3.17 -14.00 6.50
N ILE A 65 -2.41 -14.07 5.40
CA ILE A 65 -1.50 -13.01 4.95
C ILE A 65 -1.97 -12.46 3.61
N PHE A 66 -1.79 -11.15 3.43
CA PHE A 66 -2.03 -10.42 2.20
C PHE A 66 -0.77 -9.61 1.86
N PRO A 67 -0.34 -9.55 0.60
CA PRO A 67 0.70 -8.62 0.21
C PRO A 67 0.19 -7.19 0.36
N ALA A 68 1.10 -6.24 0.58
CA ALA A 68 0.73 -4.83 0.46
C ALA A 68 0.14 -4.58 -0.94
N PRO A 69 -0.94 -3.78 -1.05
CA PRO A 69 -1.50 -3.40 -2.35
C PRO A 69 -0.48 -2.65 -3.20
#